data_AF-A0A4S2M3P5-F1
#
_entry.id   AF-A0A4S2M3P5-F1
#
_cell.length_a   1.000
_cell.length_b   1.000
_cell.length_c   1.000
_cell.angle_alpha   90.00
_cell.angle_beta   90.00
_cell.angle_gamma   90.00
#
_symmetry.space_group_name_H-M   'P 1'
#
loop_
_entity.id
_entity.type
_entity.pdbx_description
1 polymer ?
#
loop_
_entity_poly.entity_id
_entity_poly.type
_entity_poly.pdbx_seq_one_letter_code
_entity_poly.pdbx_strand_id
1 'polypeptide(L)'
;MAQFRAEKAGFARDAQRRMEGKFDSETAAKVLRWIRMLPPPSNLTGPCVDSVIKIPQDIQTVSSDAFADYLIDGLAFGYITVCLDPSRLHTLQQNTWRVSDRPVFETARQRERIGLFLEFLSAFGVRGTSQFQTDQLYEKTGVAQVVTSLCQLGLEAEKKPGYSGPAKFWS
;
A
#
# COMPACT_ATOMS: atom_id res chain seq x y z
N MET A 1 -23.18 -32.03 -23.38
CA MET A 1 -21.98 -31.21 -23.17
C MET A 1 -22.28 -30.16 -22.09
N ALA A 2 -21.76 -30.30 -20.87
CA ALA A 2 -21.61 -29.19 -19.91
C ALA A 2 -20.89 -29.68 -18.64
N GLN A 3 -19.56 -29.80 -18.69
CA GLN A 3 -18.78 -30.17 -17.49
C GLN A 3 -17.41 -29.49 -17.53
N PHE A 4 -17.37 -28.16 -17.38
CA PHE A 4 -16.10 -27.40 -17.30
C PHE A 4 -16.19 -26.09 -16.49
N ARG A 5 -17.06 -25.99 -15.47
CA ARG A 5 -17.18 -24.75 -14.66
C ARG A 5 -16.89 -24.87 -13.16
N ALA A 6 -16.72 -26.07 -12.59
CA ALA A 6 -16.60 -26.25 -11.14
C ALA A 6 -15.14 -26.22 -10.61
N GLU A 7 -14.14 -26.70 -11.36
CA GLU A 7 -12.78 -26.87 -10.82
C GLU A 7 -12.00 -25.56 -10.63
N LYS A 8 -12.25 -24.52 -11.44
CA LYS A 8 -11.55 -23.23 -11.30
C LYS A 8 -11.91 -22.48 -10.02
N ALA A 9 -13.12 -22.65 -9.49
CA ALA A 9 -13.57 -21.94 -8.29
C ALA A 9 -12.97 -22.52 -7.00
N GLY A 10 -12.73 -23.85 -6.95
CA GLY A 10 -12.08 -24.51 -5.81
C GLY A 10 -10.59 -24.19 -5.71
N PHE A 11 -9.87 -24.26 -6.83
CA PHE A 11 -8.43 -24.01 -6.87
C PHE A 11 -8.08 -22.55 -6.54
N ALA A 12 -8.91 -21.59 -7.00
CA ALA A 12 -8.76 -20.18 -6.65
C ALA A 12 -8.98 -19.93 -5.15
N ARG A 13 -10.02 -20.54 -4.55
CA ARG A 13 -10.29 -20.40 -3.10
C ARG A 13 -9.23 -21.05 -2.23
N ASP A 14 -8.68 -22.20 -2.62
CA ASP A 14 -7.60 -22.84 -1.87
C ASP A 14 -6.27 -22.10 -2.00
N ALA A 15 -5.97 -21.54 -3.19
CA ALA A 15 -4.82 -20.64 -3.36
C ALA A 15 -4.97 -19.36 -2.53
N GLN A 16 -6.17 -18.76 -2.50
CA GLN A 16 -6.48 -17.58 -1.72
C GLN A 16 -6.36 -17.85 -0.21
N ARG A 17 -6.86 -18.98 0.28
CA ARG A 17 -6.67 -19.42 1.69
C ARG A 17 -5.20 -19.66 2.06
N ARG A 18 -4.40 -20.20 1.15
CA ARG A 18 -2.94 -20.39 1.37
C ARG A 18 -2.18 -19.06 1.42
N MET A 19 -2.68 -18.02 0.73
CA MET A 19 -2.12 -16.67 0.77
C MET A 19 -2.59 -15.90 2.01
N GLU A 20 -3.86 -16.04 2.41
CA GLU A 20 -4.39 -15.53 3.68
C GLU A 20 -3.67 -16.14 4.89
N GLY A 21 -3.31 -17.43 4.84
CA GLY A 21 -2.51 -18.09 5.88
C GLY A 21 -1.08 -17.53 6.05
N LYS A 22 -0.63 -16.64 5.16
CA LYS A 22 0.66 -15.92 5.28
C LYS A 22 0.50 -14.50 5.81
N PHE A 23 -0.73 -14.02 6.00
CA PHE A 23 -0.96 -12.67 6.51
C PHE A 23 -0.64 -12.63 8.01
N ASP A 24 0.34 -11.80 8.37
CA ASP A 24 0.71 -11.58 9.76
C ASP A 24 0.12 -10.26 10.27
N SER A 25 -0.83 -10.35 11.21
CA SER A 25 -1.62 -9.20 11.67
C SER A 25 -0.80 -8.15 12.42
N GLU A 26 0.25 -8.57 13.14
CA GLU A 26 1.12 -7.68 13.90
C GLU A 26 2.09 -6.95 12.99
N THR A 27 2.65 -7.64 12.00
CA THR A 27 3.50 -7.06 10.95
C THR A 27 2.70 -6.07 10.11
N ALA A 28 1.47 -6.41 9.74
CA ALA A 28 0.57 -5.50 9.03
C ALA A 28 0.30 -4.22 9.86
N ALA A 29 0.02 -4.35 11.16
CA ALA A 29 -0.13 -3.20 12.04
C ALA A 29 1.18 -2.40 12.19
N LYS A 30 2.34 -3.08 12.28
CA LYS A 30 3.66 -2.45 12.30
C LYS A 30 3.91 -1.60 11.04
N VAL A 31 3.55 -2.10 9.85
CA VAL A 31 3.60 -1.34 8.59
C VAL A 31 2.74 -0.07 8.67
N LEU A 32 1.50 -0.18 9.14
CA LEU A 32 0.59 0.96 9.26
C LEU A 32 1.12 2.03 10.23
N ARG A 33 1.70 1.62 11.36
CA ARG A 33 2.37 2.54 12.29
C ARG A 33 3.56 3.24 11.65
N TRP A 34 4.40 2.50 10.91
CA TRP A 34 5.53 3.10 10.18
C TRP A 34 5.09 4.19 9.21
N ILE A 35 4.05 3.91 8.41
CA ILE A 35 3.50 4.89 7.44
C ILE A 35 3.13 6.19 8.18
N ARG A 36 2.43 6.08 9.32
CA ARG A 36 2.00 7.23 10.13
C ARG A 36 3.17 7.99 10.76
N MET A 37 4.31 7.34 10.98
CA MET A 37 5.49 7.93 11.59
C MET A 37 6.44 8.60 10.58
N LEU A 38 6.20 8.44 9.28
CA LEU A 38 7.01 9.13 8.28
C LEU A 38 6.81 10.65 8.40
N PRO A 39 7.87 11.48 8.40
CA PRO A 39 7.72 12.92 8.47
C PRO A 39 7.28 13.48 7.11
N PRO A 40 6.09 14.10 7.01
CA PRO A 40 5.66 14.70 5.76
C PRO A 40 6.41 16.01 5.48
N PRO A 41 6.58 16.39 4.20
CA PRO A 41 6.96 17.75 3.84
C PRO A 41 6.01 18.77 4.48
N SER A 42 6.55 19.89 4.97
CA SER A 42 5.80 20.90 5.75
C SER A 42 4.58 21.50 5.03
N ASN A 43 4.57 21.50 3.70
CA ASN A 43 3.50 22.02 2.86
C ASN A 43 2.59 20.92 2.29
N LEU A 44 2.76 19.66 2.70
CA LEU A 44 1.90 18.57 2.27
C LEU A 44 0.53 18.68 2.95
N THR A 45 -0.53 18.77 2.16
CA THR A 45 -1.91 18.82 2.64
C THR A 45 -2.84 18.03 1.72
N GLY A 46 -4.09 17.82 2.15
CA GLY A 46 -5.14 17.22 1.32
C GLY A 46 -5.24 15.70 1.44
N PRO A 47 -5.86 15.03 0.45
CA PRO A 47 -6.36 13.66 0.61
C PRO A 47 -5.33 12.61 1.01
N CYS A 48 -4.06 12.79 0.60
CA CYS A 48 -2.96 11.89 0.98
C CYS A 48 -2.62 11.97 2.48
N VAL A 49 -2.72 13.17 3.07
CA VAL A 49 -2.54 13.34 4.53
C VAL A 49 -3.76 12.77 5.25
N ASP A 50 -4.96 13.10 4.76
CA ASP A 50 -6.22 12.65 5.35
C ASP A 50 -6.33 11.13 5.39
N SER A 51 -5.83 10.42 4.37
CA SER A 51 -5.83 8.95 4.33
C SER A 51 -4.96 8.34 5.44
N VAL A 52 -3.80 8.93 5.74
CA VAL A 52 -2.89 8.42 6.79
C VAL A 52 -3.39 8.77 8.19
N ILE A 53 -4.08 9.91 8.36
CA ILE A 53 -4.70 10.29 9.65
C ILE A 53 -5.73 9.25 10.11
N LYS A 54 -6.41 8.55 9.19
CA LYS A 54 -7.40 7.51 9.50
C LYS A 54 -6.79 6.24 10.10
N ILE A 55 -5.49 5.99 9.89
CA ILE A 55 -4.79 4.82 10.43
C ILE A 55 -4.60 5.00 11.94
N PRO A 56 -5.11 4.13 12.83
CA PRO A 56 -4.95 4.30 14.27
C PRO A 56 -3.47 4.30 14.70
N GLN A 57 -3.11 5.19 15.61
CA GLN A 57 -1.70 5.42 15.98
C GLN A 57 -1.08 4.26 16.75
N ASP A 58 -1.87 3.62 17.59
CA ASP A 58 -1.49 2.56 18.53
C ASP A 58 -1.97 1.17 18.07
N ILE A 59 -2.36 1.03 16.80
CA ILE A 59 -2.83 -0.24 16.22
C ILE A 59 -1.79 -1.35 16.46
N GLN A 60 -2.19 -2.43 17.14
CA GLN A 60 -1.31 -3.57 17.45
C GLN A 60 -1.52 -4.75 16.50
N THR A 61 -2.76 -4.97 16.09
CA THR A 61 -3.15 -6.00 15.13
C THR A 61 -4.20 -5.41 14.19
N VAL A 62 -4.29 -5.98 12.99
CA VAL A 62 -5.27 -5.56 11.98
C VAL A 62 -5.65 -6.78 11.13
N SER A 63 -6.90 -6.88 10.70
CA SER A 63 -7.31 -7.93 9.76
C SER A 63 -6.80 -7.62 8.35
N SER A 64 -6.72 -8.64 7.50
CA SER A 64 -6.36 -8.46 6.08
C SER A 64 -7.27 -7.44 5.38
N ASP A 65 -8.59 -7.53 5.62
CA ASP A 65 -9.55 -6.61 5.01
C ASP A 65 -9.37 -5.17 5.47
N ALA A 66 -9.24 -4.95 6.79
CA ALA A 66 -9.07 -3.62 7.35
C ALA A 66 -7.73 -2.99 6.93
N PHE A 67 -6.66 -3.79 6.86
CA PHE A 67 -5.38 -3.32 6.34
C PHE A 67 -5.51 -2.86 4.88
N ALA A 68 -6.18 -3.65 4.04
CA ALA A 68 -6.43 -3.27 2.66
C ALA A 68 -7.29 -2.00 2.56
N ASP A 69 -8.32 -1.85 3.38
CA ASP A 69 -9.20 -0.68 3.38
C ASP A 69 -8.48 0.64 3.66
N TYR A 70 -7.40 0.62 4.45
CA TYR A 70 -6.57 1.82 4.67
C TYR A 70 -5.75 2.24 3.45
N LEU A 71 -5.53 1.34 2.49
CA LEU A 71 -4.57 1.54 1.38
C LEU A 71 -5.22 1.46 0.00
N ILE A 72 -6.42 0.87 -0.11
CA ILE A 72 -7.07 0.54 -1.38
C ILE A 72 -7.39 1.77 -2.23
N ASP A 73 -7.60 2.93 -1.60
CA ASP A 73 -7.82 4.18 -2.31
C ASP A 73 -6.54 4.74 -2.97
N GLY A 74 -5.37 4.18 -2.64
CA GLY A 74 -4.06 4.57 -3.14
C GLY A 74 -3.54 5.93 -2.64
N LEU A 75 -4.28 6.66 -1.80
CA LEU A 75 -3.88 7.99 -1.32
C LEU A 75 -2.72 7.92 -0.32
N ALA A 76 -2.74 6.92 0.56
CA ALA A 76 -1.65 6.67 1.50
C ALA A 76 -0.31 6.42 0.77
N PHE A 77 -0.34 5.88 -0.44
CA PHE A 77 0.85 5.69 -1.25
C PHE A 77 1.45 6.99 -1.79
N GLY A 78 0.61 7.99 -2.12
CA GLY A 78 1.08 9.33 -2.46
C GLY A 78 1.82 9.97 -1.30
N TYR A 79 1.26 9.82 -0.09
CA TYR A 79 1.89 10.27 1.14
C TYR A 79 3.27 9.60 1.35
N ILE A 80 3.34 8.26 1.31
CA ILE A 80 4.59 7.52 1.49
C ILE A 80 5.63 7.99 0.47
N THR A 81 5.23 8.13 -0.81
CA THR A 81 6.11 8.53 -1.90
C THR A 81 6.79 9.86 -1.63
N VAL A 82 6.06 10.89 -1.21
CA VAL A 82 6.64 12.22 -0.97
C VAL A 82 7.34 12.36 0.37
N CYS A 83 7.03 11.52 1.36
CA CYS A 83 7.79 11.47 2.60
C CYS A 83 9.17 10.84 2.39
N LEU A 84 9.25 9.82 1.52
CA LEU A 84 10.52 9.14 1.21
C LEU A 84 11.31 9.82 0.08
N ASP A 85 10.63 10.54 -0.81
CA ASP A 85 11.23 11.31 -1.90
C ASP A 85 10.50 12.66 -2.08
N PRO A 86 10.88 13.69 -1.30
CA PRO A 86 10.24 15.01 -1.36
C PRO A 86 10.30 15.69 -2.73
N SER A 87 11.22 15.28 -3.62
CA SER A 87 11.29 15.82 -4.99
C SER A 87 10.01 15.54 -5.80
N ARG A 88 9.25 14.52 -5.40
CA ARG A 88 7.99 14.10 -6.03
C ARG A 88 6.78 14.87 -5.55
N LEU A 89 6.92 15.83 -4.62
CA LEU A 89 5.77 16.56 -4.07
C LEU A 89 4.87 17.20 -5.15
N HIS A 90 5.47 17.68 -6.23
CA HIS A 90 4.75 18.29 -7.34
C HIS A 90 3.80 17.32 -8.07
N THR A 91 4.06 16.00 -8.03
CA THR A 91 3.21 15.01 -8.69
C THR A 91 1.83 14.92 -8.05
N LEU A 92 1.72 15.26 -6.76
CA LEU A 92 0.45 15.25 -6.02
C LEU A 92 -0.53 16.36 -6.46
N GLN A 93 -0.11 17.28 -7.33
CA GLN A 93 -0.99 18.31 -7.91
C GLN A 93 -1.88 17.77 -9.04
N GLN A 94 -1.55 16.60 -9.58
CA GLN A 94 -2.28 15.97 -10.68
C GLN A 94 -3.68 15.51 -10.24
N ASN A 95 -4.62 15.46 -11.19
CA ASN A 95 -6.00 15.05 -10.93
C ASN A 95 -6.12 13.64 -10.35
N THR A 96 -5.14 12.76 -10.63
CA THR A 96 -5.06 11.40 -10.10
C THR A 96 -5.13 11.40 -8.57
N TRP A 97 -4.53 12.39 -7.89
CA TRP A 97 -4.49 12.46 -6.42
C TRP A 97 -5.70 13.15 -5.77
N ARG A 98 -6.67 13.59 -6.58
CA ARG A 98 -7.94 14.15 -6.08
C ARG A 98 -8.98 13.04 -5.95
N VAL A 99 -9.75 13.07 -4.86
CA VAL A 99 -10.93 12.20 -4.71
C VAL A 99 -12.03 12.68 -5.65
N SER A 100 -12.60 11.76 -6.43
CA SER A 100 -13.79 12.02 -7.24
C SER A 100 -15.05 11.56 -6.50
N ASP A 101 -16.11 12.35 -6.63
CA ASP A 101 -17.49 11.99 -6.28
C ASP A 101 -18.10 10.96 -7.23
N ARG A 102 -17.58 10.84 -8.45
CA ARG A 102 -18.03 9.90 -9.47
C ARG A 102 -17.33 8.54 -9.32
N PRO A 103 -18.05 7.45 -9.00
CA PRO A 103 -17.44 6.15 -8.72
C PRO A 103 -16.54 5.62 -9.84
N VAL A 104 -16.95 5.78 -11.09
CA VAL A 104 -16.18 5.31 -12.26
C VAL A 104 -14.81 6.00 -12.35
N PHE A 105 -14.76 7.31 -12.11
CA PHE A 105 -13.49 8.04 -12.12
C PHE A 105 -12.66 7.74 -10.89
N GLU A 106 -13.29 7.58 -9.72
CA GLU A 106 -12.56 7.23 -8.51
C GLU A 106 -11.94 5.83 -8.62
N THR A 107 -12.67 4.82 -9.07
CA THR A 107 -12.12 3.47 -9.34
C THR A 107 -10.93 3.52 -10.29
N ALA A 108 -11.00 4.30 -11.38
CA ALA A 108 -9.88 4.46 -12.29
C ALA A 108 -8.66 5.09 -11.58
N ARG A 109 -8.88 6.16 -10.81
CA ARG A 109 -7.81 6.84 -10.06
C ARG A 109 -7.20 5.98 -8.98
N GLN A 110 -7.98 5.17 -8.25
CA GLN A 110 -7.47 4.26 -7.23
C GLN A 110 -6.47 3.27 -7.84
N ARG A 111 -6.86 2.62 -8.95
CA ARG A 111 -5.98 1.68 -9.67
C ARG A 111 -4.73 2.38 -10.23
N GLU A 112 -4.88 3.62 -10.72
CA GLU A 112 -3.78 4.44 -11.21
C GLU A 112 -2.80 4.83 -10.09
N ARG A 113 -3.27 5.31 -8.93
CA ARG A 113 -2.43 5.64 -7.76
C ARG A 113 -1.62 4.45 -7.28
N ILE A 114 -2.25 3.26 -7.22
CA ILE A 114 -1.56 2.02 -6.88
C ILE A 114 -0.46 1.72 -7.91
N GLY A 115 -0.76 1.87 -9.20
CA GLY A 115 0.23 1.71 -10.28
C GLY A 115 1.43 2.65 -10.14
N LEU A 116 1.17 3.94 -9.92
CA LEU A 116 2.22 4.95 -9.67
C LEU A 116 3.10 4.60 -8.46
N PHE A 117 2.52 4.00 -7.42
CA PHE A 117 3.28 3.53 -6.28
C PHE A 117 4.19 2.34 -6.62
N LEU A 118 3.74 1.39 -7.44
CA LEU A 118 4.57 0.27 -7.88
C LEU A 118 5.76 0.73 -8.74
N GLU A 119 5.55 1.75 -9.57
CA GLU A 119 6.64 2.43 -10.29
C GLU A 119 7.63 3.07 -9.31
N PHE A 120 7.12 3.74 -8.27
CA PHE A 120 7.94 4.29 -7.20
C PHE A 120 8.74 3.20 -6.47
N LEU A 121 8.12 2.07 -6.09
CA LEU A 121 8.83 0.95 -5.44
C LEU A 121 10.03 0.48 -6.27
N SER A 122 9.82 0.34 -7.59
CA SER A 122 10.88 -0.07 -8.53
C SER A 122 12.02 0.96 -8.57
N ALA A 123 11.69 2.24 -8.71
CA ALA A 123 12.67 3.33 -8.73
C ALA A 123 13.40 3.49 -7.39
N PHE A 124 12.73 3.18 -6.28
CA PHE A 124 13.29 3.30 -4.94
C PHE A 124 14.24 2.15 -4.57
N GLY A 125 14.13 1.00 -5.25
CA GLY A 125 15.03 -0.15 -5.10
C GLY A 125 14.38 -1.43 -4.58
N VAL A 126 13.05 -1.46 -4.43
CA VAL A 126 12.34 -2.69 -4.04
C VAL A 126 12.31 -3.65 -5.23
N ARG A 127 12.86 -4.85 -5.06
CA ARG A 127 12.93 -5.88 -6.11
C ARG A 127 11.53 -6.28 -6.57
N GLY A 128 11.35 -6.49 -7.87
CA GLY A 128 10.05 -6.89 -8.45
C GLY A 128 9.45 -8.16 -7.84
N THR A 129 10.28 -9.12 -7.41
CA THR A 129 9.83 -10.34 -6.69
C THR A 129 9.18 -10.06 -5.33
N SER A 130 9.46 -8.88 -4.77
CA SER A 130 8.95 -8.43 -3.49
C SER A 130 7.85 -7.37 -3.64
N GLN A 131 7.47 -7.01 -4.87
CA GLN A 131 6.37 -6.08 -5.13
C GLN A 131 5.04 -6.84 -5.20
N PHE A 132 3.94 -6.12 -5.01
CA PHE A 132 2.59 -6.62 -5.21
C PHE A 132 2.06 -6.16 -6.57
N GLN A 133 0.91 -6.69 -6.99
CA GLN A 133 0.18 -6.22 -8.17
C GLN A 133 -1.04 -5.41 -7.77
N THR A 134 -1.49 -4.49 -8.62
CA THR A 134 -2.68 -3.65 -8.36
C THR A 134 -3.89 -4.46 -7.91
N ASP A 135 -4.19 -5.57 -8.59
CA ASP A 135 -5.33 -6.44 -8.25
C ASP A 135 -5.18 -7.14 -6.89
N GLN A 136 -3.95 -7.40 -6.44
CA GLN A 136 -3.71 -8.03 -5.14
C GLN A 136 -4.15 -7.14 -3.97
N LEU A 137 -4.06 -5.82 -4.12
CA LEU A 137 -4.59 -4.88 -3.16
C LEU A 137 -6.06 -4.54 -3.46
N TYR A 138 -6.37 -4.17 -4.70
CA TYR A 138 -7.68 -3.65 -5.07
C TYR A 138 -8.79 -4.70 -4.92
N GLU A 139 -8.54 -5.95 -5.28
CA GLU A 139 -9.49 -7.05 -5.09
C GLU A 139 -9.28 -7.77 -3.74
N LYS A 140 -8.38 -7.26 -2.89
CA LYS A 140 -7.96 -7.86 -1.60
C LYS A 140 -7.51 -9.32 -1.70
N THR A 141 -7.01 -9.75 -2.86
CA THR A 141 -6.64 -11.14 -3.12
C THR A 141 -5.22 -11.51 -2.66
N GLY A 142 -4.36 -10.53 -2.40
CA GLY A 142 -2.94 -10.75 -2.08
C GLY A 142 -2.39 -9.79 -1.04
N VAL A 143 -3.19 -9.44 -0.03
CA VAL A 143 -2.82 -8.45 1.00
C VAL A 143 -1.52 -8.80 1.74
N ALA A 144 -1.24 -10.08 2.00
CA ALA A 144 0.04 -10.51 2.58
C ALA A 144 1.26 -10.09 1.73
N GLN A 145 1.13 -10.07 0.39
CA GLN A 145 2.18 -9.59 -0.50
C GLN A 145 2.32 -8.07 -0.41
N VAL A 146 1.22 -7.33 -0.22
CA VAL A 146 1.24 -5.88 0.00
C VAL A 146 2.00 -5.54 1.28
N VAL A 147 1.71 -6.24 2.38
CA VAL A 147 2.45 -6.13 3.66
C VAL A 147 3.93 -6.40 3.44
N THR A 148 4.27 -7.51 2.77
CA THR A 148 5.66 -7.87 2.46
C THR A 148 6.37 -6.77 1.66
N SER A 149 5.69 -6.20 0.65
CA SER A 149 6.24 -5.15 -0.19
C SER A 149 6.56 -3.89 0.60
N LEU A 150 5.68 -3.50 1.52
CA LEU A 150 5.86 -2.32 2.37
C LEU A 150 6.93 -2.54 3.43
N CYS A 151 7.07 -3.75 3.99
CA CYS A 151 8.20 -4.10 4.85
C CYS A 151 9.53 -3.96 4.10
N GLN A 152 9.62 -4.45 2.87
CA GLN A 152 10.82 -4.30 2.04
C GLN A 152 11.11 -2.83 1.70
N LEU A 153 10.07 -2.05 1.38
CA LEU A 153 10.22 -0.60 1.21
C LEU A 153 10.79 0.07 2.45
N GLY A 154 10.26 -0.27 3.64
CA GLY A 154 10.75 0.27 4.90
C GLY A 154 12.22 -0.07 5.19
N LEU A 155 12.61 -1.33 4.96
CA LEU A 155 14.00 -1.77 5.07
C LEU A 155 14.92 -1.05 4.09
N GLU A 156 14.50 -0.84 2.84
CA GLU A 156 15.28 -0.10 1.85
C GLU A 156 15.34 1.40 2.17
N ALA A 157 14.27 1.98 2.70
CA ALA A 157 14.24 3.37 3.12
C ALA A 157 15.24 3.62 4.25
N GLU A 158 15.27 2.77 5.27
CA GLU A 158 16.15 2.93 6.43
C GLU A 158 17.65 2.85 6.07
N LYS A 159 18.00 2.14 4.99
CA LYS A 159 19.38 2.05 4.49
C LYS A 159 19.83 3.28 3.70
N LYS A 160 18.90 4.12 3.23
CA LYS A 160 19.23 5.25 2.36
C LYS A 160 19.75 6.46 3.15
N PRO A 161 20.75 7.18 2.62
CA PRO A 161 21.20 8.42 3.22
C PRO A 161 20.07 9.44 3.22
N GLY A 162 19.90 10.17 4.32
CA GLY A 162 18.86 11.19 4.46
C GLY A 162 17.47 10.65 4.84
N TYR A 163 17.34 9.35 5.16
CA TYR A 163 16.11 8.82 5.73
C TYR A 163 15.79 9.53 7.07
N SER A 164 14.57 10.05 7.15
CA SER A 164 14.08 10.87 8.27
C SER A 164 12.96 10.20 9.05
N GLY A 165 12.56 8.98 8.68
CA GLY A 165 11.57 8.18 9.41
C GLY A 165 12.11 7.61 10.72
N PRO A 166 11.32 6.77 11.43
CA PRO A 166 11.74 6.21 12.71
C PRO A 166 12.99 5.34 12.56
N ALA A 167 14.00 5.61 13.39
CA ALA A 167 15.26 4.88 13.42
C ALA A 167 15.10 3.51 14.08
N LYS A 168 15.77 2.49 13.55
CA LYS A 168 15.75 1.10 14.05
C LYS A 168 14.33 0.52 14.14
N PHE A 169 13.45 0.98 13.25
CA PHE A 169 12.05 0.55 13.27
C PHE A 169 11.91 -0.87 12.69
N TRP A 170 12.72 -1.20 11.68
CA TRP A 170 12.64 -2.47 10.97
C TRP A 170 13.63 -3.53 11.47
N SER A 171 14.58 -3.13 12.32
CA SER A 171 15.55 -4.01 13.01
C SER A 171 14.97 -4.76 14.20
#